data_AF-R2P0I1-F1
#
_entry.id   AF-R2P0I1-F1
#
_cell.length_a   1.000
_cell.length_b   1.000
_cell.length_c   1.000
_cell.angle_alpha   90.00
_cell.angle_beta   90.00
_cell.angle_gamma   90.00
#
_symmetry.space_group_name_H-M   'P 1'
#
loop_
_entity.id
_entity.type
_entity.pdbx_description
1 polymer ?
#
loop_
_entity_poly.entity_id
_entity_poly.type
_entity_poly.pdbx_seq_one_letter_code
_entity_poly.pdbx_strand_id
1 'polypeptide(L)'
;MGMQVSFFVEDQPGGGYFEKVQASFFEEEEKIESYYPKENLDEILDAALLRILRNVFDTLEKIGEVEDYLQFLDFKIENIYDSAFVSKHFLLYKNPEVEKLLDHVLMEVADPLSEGYFESMIDYLETNIDDEVFVDFRLNGEELLLEVQSQGKKVSQIEPLKQLVIDYDESFDRVATEFLESFI
;
A
#
# COMPACT_ATOMS: atom_id res chain seq x y z
N MET A 1 -6.47 10.90 -3.29
CA MET A 1 -7.59 10.20 -2.63
C MET A 1 -7.22 8.72 -2.74
N GLY A 2 -7.09 7.97 -1.64
CA GLY A 2 -6.65 6.57 -1.73
C GLY A 2 -7.73 5.66 -2.37
N MET A 3 -7.31 4.51 -2.89
CA MET A 3 -8.23 3.50 -3.41
C MET A 3 -9.06 2.91 -2.25
N GLN A 4 -10.36 2.73 -2.49
CA GLN A 4 -11.27 2.15 -1.50
C GLN A 4 -12.03 0.99 -2.13
N VAL A 5 -12.00 -0.17 -1.47
CA VAL A 5 -12.77 -1.36 -1.84
C VAL A 5 -13.90 -1.56 -0.83
N SER A 6 -15.13 -1.31 -1.27
CA SER A 6 -16.32 -1.33 -0.44
C SER A 6 -17.09 -2.64 -0.61
N PHE A 7 -17.36 -3.32 0.50
CA PHE A 7 -18.17 -4.54 0.58
C PHE A 7 -19.57 -4.23 1.07
N PHE A 8 -20.57 -4.71 0.32
CA PHE A 8 -21.99 -4.57 0.63
C PHE A 8 -22.53 -5.95 1.04
N VAL A 9 -22.33 -6.30 2.31
CA VAL A 9 -22.73 -7.61 2.86
C VAL A 9 -23.65 -7.38 4.05
N GLU A 10 -24.84 -7.96 4.02
CA GLU A 10 -25.79 -7.91 5.13
C GLU A 10 -25.76 -9.21 5.93
N ASP A 11 -25.67 -9.09 7.26
CA ASP A 11 -25.68 -10.26 8.16
C ASP A 11 -27.07 -10.89 8.21
N GLN A 12 -27.16 -12.20 7.96
CA GLN A 12 -28.42 -12.93 7.91
C GLN A 12 -28.39 -14.18 8.82
N PRO A 13 -29.55 -14.70 9.27
CA PRO A 13 -29.60 -15.90 10.11
C PRO A 13 -29.00 -17.13 9.42
N GLY A 14 -27.76 -17.49 9.78
CA GLY A 14 -27.05 -18.65 9.23
C GLY A 14 -26.10 -18.35 8.06
N GLY A 15 -25.92 -17.08 7.69
CA GLY A 15 -25.10 -16.68 6.55
C GLY A 15 -24.95 -15.16 6.42
N GLY A 16 -24.63 -14.72 5.21
CA GLY A 16 -24.65 -13.31 4.83
C GLY A 16 -25.19 -13.18 3.40
N TYR A 17 -25.93 -12.11 3.16
CA TYR A 17 -26.34 -11.73 1.81
C TYR A 17 -25.30 -10.78 1.24
N PHE A 18 -24.65 -11.17 0.14
CA PHE A 18 -23.61 -10.38 -0.51
C PHE A 18 -24.18 -9.74 -1.76
N GLU A 19 -24.33 -8.42 -1.73
CA GLU A 19 -24.89 -7.64 -2.83
C GLU A 19 -23.85 -7.37 -3.91
N LYS A 20 -22.73 -6.76 -3.53
CA LYS A 20 -21.69 -6.34 -4.46
C LYS A 20 -20.39 -5.98 -3.75
N VAL A 21 -19.31 -5.95 -4.52
CA VAL A 21 -18.04 -5.32 -4.16
C VAL A 21 -17.73 -4.22 -5.18
N GLN A 22 -17.19 -3.10 -4.71
CA GLN A 22 -16.91 -1.94 -5.56
C GLN A 22 -15.56 -1.34 -5.22
N ALA A 23 -14.78 -0.95 -6.22
CA ALA A 23 -13.57 -0.16 -6.07
C ALA A 23 -13.80 1.28 -6.54
N SER A 24 -13.48 2.27 -5.70
CA SER A 24 -13.70 3.70 -5.98
C SER A 24 -12.83 4.27 -7.09
N PHE A 25 -11.67 3.66 -7.34
CA PHE A 25 -10.60 4.25 -8.15
C PHE A 25 -10.92 4.29 -9.66
N PHE A 26 -11.53 3.24 -10.21
CA PHE A 26 -11.96 3.17 -11.61
C PHE A 26 -13.46 2.93 -11.79
N GLU A 27 -14.25 3.15 -10.73
CA GLU A 27 -15.67 2.79 -10.70
C GLU A 27 -15.92 1.30 -11.03
N GLU A 28 -14.92 0.45 -10.81
CA GLU A 28 -15.03 -1.00 -11.00
C GLU A 28 -16.01 -1.57 -9.97
N GLU A 29 -16.96 -2.36 -10.45
CA GLU A 29 -18.01 -2.96 -9.62
C GLU A 29 -18.27 -4.41 -10.06
N GLU A 30 -18.34 -5.31 -9.09
CA GLU A 30 -18.82 -6.68 -9.29
C GLU A 30 -20.12 -6.88 -8.51
N LYS A 31 -21.23 -7.08 -9.24
CA LYS A 31 -22.53 -7.43 -8.66
C LYS A 31 -22.64 -8.93 -8.45
N ILE A 32 -23.03 -9.33 -7.23
CA ILE A 32 -23.10 -10.73 -6.80
C ILE A 32 -24.54 -11.11 -6.44
N GLU A 33 -25.25 -10.26 -5.69
CA GLU A 33 -26.66 -10.39 -5.29
C GLU A 33 -27.04 -11.82 -4.88
N SER A 34 -26.30 -12.41 -3.94
CA SER A 34 -26.47 -13.81 -3.56
C SER A 34 -26.31 -14.07 -2.06
N TYR A 35 -27.03 -15.05 -1.55
CA TYR A 35 -26.91 -15.50 -0.16
C TYR A 35 -25.88 -16.63 -0.04
N TYR A 36 -24.93 -16.46 0.88
CA TYR A 36 -23.93 -17.47 1.19
C TYR A 36 -24.03 -17.97 2.63
N PRO A 37 -23.92 -19.29 2.86
CA PRO A 37 -23.76 -19.84 4.20
C PRO A 37 -22.47 -19.31 4.86
N LYS A 38 -22.47 -19.20 6.19
CA LYS A 38 -21.30 -18.71 6.96
C LYS A 38 -20.01 -19.47 6.65
N GLU A 39 -20.12 -20.76 6.40
CA GLU A 39 -18.97 -21.65 6.14
C GLU A 39 -18.23 -21.33 4.85
N ASN A 40 -18.92 -20.73 3.86
CA ASN A 40 -18.35 -20.41 2.56
C ASN A 40 -18.18 -18.90 2.34
N LEU A 41 -18.73 -18.06 3.24
CA LEU A 41 -18.76 -16.61 3.04
C LEU A 41 -17.33 -16.04 2.98
N ASP A 42 -16.42 -16.51 3.83
CA ASP A 42 -15.02 -16.06 3.86
C ASP A 42 -14.32 -16.27 2.49
N GLU A 43 -14.45 -17.47 1.90
CA GLU A 43 -13.86 -17.77 0.58
C GLU A 43 -14.47 -16.91 -0.54
N ILE A 44 -15.75 -16.56 -0.43
CA ILE A 44 -16.44 -15.73 -1.41
C ILE A 44 -16.00 -14.27 -1.30
N LEU A 45 -15.82 -13.75 -0.08
CA LEU A 45 -15.28 -12.41 0.14
C LEU A 45 -13.86 -12.30 -0.44
N ASP A 46 -13.03 -13.32 -0.22
CA ASP A 46 -11.67 -13.41 -0.77
C ASP A 46 -11.67 -13.43 -2.29
N ALA A 47 -12.50 -14.27 -2.89
CA ALA A 47 -12.60 -14.39 -4.33
C ALA A 47 -13.08 -13.09 -4.98
N ALA A 48 -14.05 -12.41 -4.36
CA ALA A 48 -14.56 -11.12 -4.83
C ALA A 48 -13.50 -10.02 -4.71
N LEU A 49 -12.76 -9.97 -3.59
CA LEU A 49 -11.65 -9.04 -3.41
C LEU A 49 -10.56 -9.25 -4.47
N LEU A 50 -10.15 -10.49 -4.68
CA LEU A 50 -9.11 -10.79 -5.65
C LEU A 50 -9.53 -10.42 -7.08
N ARG A 51 -10.79 -10.66 -7.45
CA ARG A 51 -11.31 -10.29 -8.76
C ARG A 51 -11.31 -8.77 -8.96
N ILE A 52 -11.83 -8.02 -7.99
CA ILE A 52 -11.88 -6.56 -8.12
C ILE A 52 -10.47 -5.97 -8.19
N LEU A 53 -9.54 -6.47 -7.37
CA LEU A 53 -8.15 -6.01 -7.40
C LEU A 53 -7.46 -6.37 -8.72
N ARG A 54 -7.69 -7.56 -9.29
CA ARG A 54 -7.16 -7.93 -10.61
C ARG A 54 -7.71 -7.04 -11.73
N ASN A 55 -9.02 -6.75 -11.72
CA ASN A 55 -9.61 -5.87 -12.72
C ASN A 55 -9.02 -4.45 -12.63
N VAL A 56 -8.85 -3.94 -11.41
CA VAL A 56 -8.20 -2.64 -11.20
C VAL A 56 -6.75 -2.69 -11.70
N PHE A 57 -5.98 -3.73 -11.35
CA PHE A 57 -4.62 -3.90 -11.83
C PHE A 57 -4.52 -3.96 -13.37
N ASP A 58 -5.36 -4.76 -14.04
CA ASP A 58 -5.41 -4.84 -15.50
C ASP A 58 -5.78 -3.49 -16.15
N THR A 59 -6.51 -2.62 -15.43
CA THR A 59 -6.82 -1.26 -15.88
C THR A 59 -5.62 -0.33 -15.66
N LEU A 60 -4.92 -0.44 -14.53
CA LEU A 60 -3.66 0.27 -14.27
C LEU A 60 -2.61 -0.05 -15.34
N GLU A 61 -2.42 -1.32 -15.68
CA GLU A 61 -1.48 -1.75 -16.72
C GLU A 61 -1.77 -1.12 -18.08
N LYS A 62 -3.04 -0.86 -18.40
CA LYS A 62 -3.42 -0.21 -19.67
C LYS A 62 -3.16 1.29 -19.67
N ILE A 63 -3.26 1.93 -18.50
CA ILE A 63 -3.04 3.36 -18.33
C ILE A 63 -1.54 3.65 -18.29
N GLY A 64 -0.81 2.90 -17.45
CA GLY A 64 0.64 2.99 -17.31
C GLY A 64 1.14 4.19 -16.50
N GLU A 65 0.28 4.83 -15.69
CA GLU A 65 0.67 5.97 -14.84
C GLU A 65 1.10 5.49 -13.45
N VAL A 66 2.31 5.89 -13.04
CA VAL A 66 2.94 5.48 -11.76
C VAL A 66 2.13 5.93 -10.54
N GLU A 67 1.55 7.13 -10.58
CA GLU A 67 0.75 7.69 -9.47
C GLU A 67 -0.49 6.83 -9.16
N ASP A 68 -1.03 6.16 -10.17
CA ASP A 68 -2.22 5.31 -10.02
C ASP A 68 -1.88 3.99 -9.33
N TYR A 69 -0.68 3.45 -9.58
CA TYR A 69 -0.18 2.26 -8.89
C TYR A 69 0.11 2.51 -7.40
N LEU A 70 0.60 3.70 -7.03
CA LEU A 70 0.78 4.06 -5.62
C LEU A 70 -0.56 4.06 -4.87
N GLN A 71 -1.63 4.54 -5.51
CA GLN A 71 -2.98 4.54 -4.94
C GLN A 71 -3.54 3.12 -4.77
N PHE A 72 -3.17 2.19 -5.64
CA PHE A 72 -3.53 0.77 -5.52
C PHE A 72 -2.91 0.10 -4.31
N LEU A 73 -1.65 0.44 -3.99
CA LEU A 73 -0.93 -0.20 -2.90
C LEU A 73 -1.43 0.25 -1.51
N ASP A 74 -1.99 1.46 -1.37
CA ASP A 74 -2.64 1.97 -0.14
C ASP A 74 -4.17 1.77 -0.15
N PHE A 75 -4.68 0.69 -0.76
CA PHE A 75 -6.12 0.48 -0.80
C PHE A 75 -6.68 0.16 0.60
N LYS A 76 -7.88 0.69 0.88
CA LYS A 76 -8.60 0.46 2.13
C LYS A 76 -9.85 -0.36 1.91
N ILE A 77 -10.14 -1.25 2.84
CA ILE A 77 -11.38 -2.02 2.83
C ILE A 77 -12.43 -1.25 3.63
N GLU A 78 -13.61 -1.09 3.03
CA GLU A 78 -14.77 -0.49 3.67
C GLU A 78 -15.90 -1.51 3.78
N ASN A 79 -16.53 -1.56 4.95
CA ASN A 79 -17.66 -2.43 5.22
C ASN A 79 -18.93 -1.58 5.31
N ILE A 80 -19.69 -1.48 4.21
CA ILE A 80 -20.76 -0.47 4.06
C ILE A 80 -21.94 -0.71 4.99
N TYR A 81 -22.27 -1.98 5.25
CA TYR A 81 -23.41 -2.36 6.09
C TYR A 81 -22.98 -2.76 7.51
N ASP A 82 -21.75 -2.44 7.90
CA ASP A 82 -21.21 -2.77 9.22
C ASP A 82 -21.35 -4.26 9.59
N SER A 83 -21.29 -5.15 8.59
CA SER A 83 -21.40 -6.60 8.79
C SER A 83 -20.32 -7.09 9.76
N ALA A 84 -20.75 -7.80 10.80
CA ALA A 84 -19.81 -8.38 11.76
C ALA A 84 -18.93 -9.45 11.10
N PHE A 85 -19.44 -10.13 10.06
CA PHE A 85 -18.67 -11.10 9.27
C PHE A 85 -17.51 -10.43 8.54
N VAL A 86 -17.80 -9.40 7.74
CA VAL A 86 -16.80 -8.68 6.96
C VAL A 86 -15.71 -8.09 7.86
N SER A 87 -16.12 -7.42 8.94
CA SER A 87 -15.17 -6.84 9.91
C SER A 87 -14.24 -7.88 10.51
N LYS A 88 -14.78 -9.04 10.93
CA LYS A 88 -13.98 -10.10 11.54
C LYS A 88 -13.04 -10.77 10.53
N HIS A 89 -13.51 -10.98 9.31
CA HIS A 89 -12.73 -11.60 8.24
C HIS A 89 -11.50 -10.75 7.89
N PHE A 90 -11.71 -9.45 7.68
CA PHE A 90 -10.63 -8.55 7.27
C PHE A 90 -9.70 -8.10 8.41
N LEU A 91 -10.11 -8.23 9.67
CA LEU A 91 -9.23 -7.99 10.84
C LEU A 91 -8.01 -8.93 10.91
N LEU A 92 -8.12 -10.15 10.39
CA LEU A 92 -7.07 -11.17 10.42
C LEU A 92 -6.61 -11.59 9.02
N TYR A 93 -7.02 -10.83 8.01
CA TYR A 93 -6.89 -11.22 6.62
C TYR A 93 -5.44 -11.31 6.17
N LYS A 94 -5.10 -12.45 5.58
CA LYS A 94 -3.85 -12.71 4.88
C LYS A 94 -4.15 -13.58 3.68
N ASN A 95 -4.28 -12.98 2.51
CA ASN A 95 -4.49 -13.74 1.27
C ASN A 95 -3.22 -13.71 0.41
N PRO A 96 -2.57 -14.86 0.19
CA PRO A 96 -1.33 -14.92 -0.59
C PRO A 96 -1.45 -14.47 -2.04
N GLU A 97 -2.64 -14.53 -2.65
CA GLU A 97 -2.83 -14.07 -4.03
C GLU A 97 -2.95 -12.55 -4.11
N VAL A 98 -3.56 -11.92 -3.10
CA VAL A 98 -3.57 -10.45 -2.98
C VAL A 98 -2.17 -9.93 -2.70
N GLU A 99 -1.43 -10.57 -1.79
CA GLU A 99 -0.02 -10.21 -1.53
C GLU A 99 0.82 -10.26 -2.80
N LYS A 100 0.73 -11.33 -3.59
CA LYS A 100 1.45 -11.43 -4.88
C LYS A 100 1.10 -10.33 -5.87
N LEU A 101 -0.16 -9.89 -5.89
CA LEU A 101 -0.60 -8.81 -6.76
C LEU A 101 -0.01 -7.48 -6.31
N LEU A 102 0.01 -7.23 -5.00
CA LEU A 102 0.67 -6.06 -4.42
C LEU A 102 2.18 -6.07 -4.66
N ASP A 103 2.84 -7.22 -4.53
CA ASP A 103 4.27 -7.37 -4.81
C ASP A 103 4.58 -7.03 -6.28
N HIS A 104 3.72 -7.43 -7.22
CA HIS A 104 3.88 -7.09 -8.63
C HIS A 104 3.78 -5.58 -8.86
N VAL A 105 2.78 -4.93 -8.27
CA VAL A 105 2.63 -3.47 -8.35
C VAL A 105 3.83 -2.76 -7.71
N LEU A 106 4.32 -3.28 -6.58
CA LEU A 106 5.48 -2.73 -5.89
C LEU A 106 6.72 -2.74 -6.79
N MET A 107 6.92 -3.78 -7.60
CA MET A 107 8.04 -3.84 -8.56
C MET A 107 7.94 -2.75 -9.63
N GLU A 108 6.73 -2.44 -10.11
CA GLU A 108 6.52 -1.40 -11.14
C GLU A 108 6.75 0.01 -10.59
N VAL A 109 6.48 0.25 -9.29
CA VAL A 109 6.68 1.57 -8.67
C VAL A 109 7.96 1.69 -7.84
N ALA A 110 8.75 0.62 -7.70
CA ALA A 110 9.92 0.60 -6.83
C ALA A 110 10.93 1.71 -7.15
N ASP A 111 11.31 1.82 -8.43
CA ASP A 111 12.24 2.83 -8.91
C ASP A 111 11.70 4.25 -8.68
N PRO A 112 10.52 4.64 -9.22
CA PRO A 112 10.03 6.01 -9.04
C PRO A 112 9.69 6.37 -7.58
N LEU A 113 9.22 5.41 -6.78
CA LEU A 113 9.01 5.62 -5.34
C LEU A 113 10.34 5.90 -4.62
N SER A 114 11.38 5.14 -4.95
CA SER A 114 12.71 5.33 -4.36
C SER A 114 13.36 6.64 -4.77
N GLU A 115 13.21 7.05 -6.03
CA GLU A 115 13.72 8.31 -6.56
C GLU A 115 13.04 9.50 -5.87
N GLY A 116 11.70 9.51 -5.79
CA GLY A 116 10.95 10.59 -5.12
C GLY A 116 11.24 10.69 -3.62
N TYR A 117 11.39 9.54 -2.95
CA TYR A 117 11.80 9.49 -1.54
C TYR A 117 13.21 10.06 -1.35
N PHE A 118 14.14 9.68 -2.22
CA PHE A 118 15.53 10.14 -2.19
C PHE A 118 15.64 11.66 -2.42
N GLU A 119 14.96 12.20 -3.44
CA GLU A 119 14.95 13.63 -3.73
C GLU A 119 14.43 14.43 -2.53
N SER A 120 13.30 14.00 -1.95
CA SER A 120 12.72 14.63 -0.76
C SER A 120 13.67 14.59 0.44
N MET A 121 14.40 13.48 0.62
CA MET A 121 15.35 13.31 1.72
C MET A 121 16.57 14.22 1.56
N ILE A 122 17.11 14.36 0.35
CA ILE A 122 18.21 15.30 0.08
C ILE A 122 17.80 16.72 0.43
N ASP A 123 16.69 17.19 -0.14
CA ASP A 123 16.21 18.56 0.06
C ASP A 123 16.00 18.87 1.55
N TYR A 124 15.45 17.91 2.28
CA TYR A 124 15.24 18.03 3.72
C TYR A 124 16.57 18.11 4.49
N LEU A 125 17.53 17.23 4.22
CA LEU A 125 18.80 17.20 4.93
C LEU A 125 19.68 18.41 4.62
N GLU A 126 19.74 18.85 3.36
CA GLU A 126 20.47 20.06 2.94
C GLU A 126 19.91 21.33 3.60
N THR A 127 18.61 21.35 3.90
CA THR A 127 17.96 22.48 4.57
C THR A 127 18.25 22.51 6.08
N ASN A 128 18.50 21.35 6.70
CA ASN A 128 18.57 21.20 8.16
C ASN A 128 19.99 20.94 8.70
N ILE A 129 20.96 20.58 7.84
CA ILE A 129 22.36 20.38 8.22
C ILE A 129 23.18 21.58 7.71
N ASP A 130 23.88 22.27 8.61
CA ASP A 130 24.67 23.48 8.31
C ASP A 130 25.98 23.22 7.51
N ASP A 131 26.24 22.00 7.07
CA ASP A 131 27.47 21.57 6.37
C ASP A 131 27.12 20.85 5.06
N GLU A 132 28.14 20.56 4.24
CA GLU A 132 27.98 19.80 3.00
C GLU A 132 27.44 18.39 3.31
N VAL A 133 26.32 18.04 2.67
CA VAL A 133 25.65 16.75 2.79
C VAL A 133 25.82 16.00 1.47
N PHE A 134 26.28 14.76 1.55
CA PHE A 134 26.30 13.83 0.43
C PHE A 134 25.32 12.70 0.74
N VAL A 135 24.36 12.46 -0.15
CA VAL A 135 23.41 11.35 -0.03
C VAL A 135 23.61 10.40 -1.22
N ASP A 136 23.76 9.11 -0.93
CA ASP A 136 23.74 8.01 -1.92
C ASP A 136 22.54 7.12 -1.62
N PHE A 137 21.91 6.55 -2.66
CA PHE A 137 20.82 5.60 -2.49
C PHE A 137 20.97 4.41 -3.42
N ARG A 138 20.50 3.24 -2.96
CA ARG A 138 20.52 2.01 -3.74
C ARG A 138 19.27 1.18 -3.46
N LEU A 139 18.62 0.74 -4.53
CA LEU A 139 17.56 -0.25 -4.45
C LEU A 139 18.17 -1.66 -4.41
N ASN A 140 17.78 -2.46 -3.42
CA ASN A 140 18.18 -3.86 -3.28
C ASN A 140 16.94 -4.75 -3.20
N GLY A 141 16.29 -4.96 -4.35
CA GLY A 141 15.01 -5.66 -4.40
C GLY A 141 13.92 -4.79 -3.78
N GLU A 142 13.38 -5.21 -2.65
CA GLU A 142 12.27 -4.53 -1.94
C GLU A 142 12.76 -3.60 -0.81
N GLU A 143 14.07 -3.38 -0.71
CA GLU A 143 14.70 -2.53 0.31
C GLU A 143 15.42 -1.35 -0.34
N LEU A 144 15.17 -0.16 0.19
CA LEU A 144 15.88 1.07 -0.13
C LEU A 144 17.00 1.30 0.89
N LEU A 145 18.25 1.28 0.44
CA LEU A 145 19.40 1.67 1.24
C LEU A 145 19.69 3.16 1.01
N LEU A 146 19.73 3.94 2.09
CA LEU A 146 20.11 5.35 2.09
C LEU A 146 21.40 5.52 2.87
N GLU A 147 22.38 6.21 2.29
CA GLU A 147 23.64 6.53 2.93
C GLU A 147 23.86 8.04 2.92
N VAL A 148 23.91 8.64 4.11
CA VAL A 148 24.17 10.07 4.29
C VAL A 148 25.58 10.23 4.85
N GLN A 149 26.34 11.14 4.26
CA GLN A 149 27.66 11.54 4.72
C GLN A 149 27.72 13.06 4.91
N SER A 150 28.08 13.48 6.11
CA SER A 150 28.37 14.88 6.44
C SER A 150 29.43 14.94 7.55
N GLN A 151 30.23 16.01 7.61
CA GLN A 151 31.28 16.21 8.64
C GLN A 151 32.27 15.03 8.79
N GLY A 152 32.51 14.27 7.72
CA GLY A 152 33.37 13.07 7.76
C GLY A 152 32.76 11.85 8.48
N LYS A 153 31.49 11.92 8.91
CA LYS A 153 30.71 10.81 9.44
C LYS A 153 29.78 10.26 8.35
N LYS A 154 29.61 8.94 8.30
CA LYS A 154 28.71 8.26 7.38
C LYS A 154 27.67 7.47 8.19
N VAL A 155 26.41 7.61 7.83
CA VAL A 155 25.25 6.97 8.46
C VAL A 155 24.45 6.30 7.36
N SER A 156 23.94 5.10 7.62
CA SER A 156 23.17 4.32 6.66
C SER A 156 21.84 3.89 7.27
N GLN A 157 20.76 3.96 6.50
CA GLN A 157 19.43 3.49 6.86
C GLN A 157 18.88 2.57 5.78
N ILE A 158 18.04 1.61 6.17
CA ILE A 158 17.40 0.65 5.27
C ILE A 158 15.90 0.75 5.47
N GLU A 159 15.18 1.06 4.40
CA GLU A 159 13.73 1.21 4.41
C GLU A 159 13.06 0.20 3.48
N PRO A 160 12.13 -0.64 3.97
CA PRO A 160 11.33 -1.50 3.11
C PRO A 160 10.41 -0.66 2.22
N LEU A 161 10.38 -0.91 0.91
CA LEU A 161 9.51 -0.18 -0.03
C LEU A 161 8.03 -0.33 0.34
N LYS A 162 7.64 -1.52 0.83
CA LYS A 162 6.28 -1.77 1.31
C LYS A 162 5.90 -0.87 2.50
N GLN A 163 6.87 -0.50 3.33
CA GLN A 163 6.62 0.40 4.45
C GLN A 163 6.42 1.85 3.96
N LEU A 164 7.19 2.28 2.95
CA LEU A 164 7.02 3.59 2.31
C LEU A 164 5.64 3.76 1.67
N VAL A 165 5.07 2.67 1.15
CA VAL A 165 3.71 2.64 0.60
C VAL A 165 2.65 2.80 1.68
N ILE A 166 2.79 2.04 2.77
CA ILE A 166 1.77 1.97 3.83
C ILE A 166 1.76 3.26 4.65
N ASP A 167 2.94 3.82 4.91
CA ASP A 167 3.09 4.95 5.81
C ASP A 167 4.26 5.84 5.39
N TYR A 168 4.13 6.47 4.23
CA TYR A 168 5.18 7.31 3.63
C TYR A 168 5.67 8.40 4.58
N ASP A 169 4.73 9.19 5.13
CA ASP A 169 5.04 10.36 5.95
C ASP A 169 5.69 9.96 7.28
N GLU A 170 5.15 8.96 7.99
CA GLU A 170 5.73 8.48 9.25
C GLU A 170 7.12 7.86 9.02
N SER A 171 7.29 7.12 7.93
CA SER A 171 8.58 6.53 7.57
C SER A 171 9.61 7.60 7.22
N PHE A 172 9.20 8.63 6.47
CA PHE A 172 10.05 9.76 6.13
C PHE A 172 10.51 10.52 7.39
N ASP A 173 9.57 10.93 8.23
CA ASP A 173 9.86 11.69 9.45
C ASP A 173 10.80 10.94 10.39
N ARG A 174 10.58 9.63 10.55
CA ARG A 174 11.44 8.79 11.39
C ARG A 174 12.87 8.75 10.85
N VAL A 175 13.05 8.40 9.58
CA VAL A 175 14.37 8.24 8.95
C VAL A 175 15.13 9.57 8.93
N ALA A 176 14.44 10.64 8.56
CA ALA A 176 15.01 11.98 8.55
C ALA A 176 15.49 12.41 9.95
N THR A 177 14.67 12.16 10.98
CA THR A 177 15.04 12.42 12.38
C THR A 177 16.28 11.62 12.80
N GLU A 178 16.31 10.32 12.49
CA GLU A 178 17.46 9.46 12.80
C GLU A 178 18.76 9.94 12.13
N PHE A 179 18.68 10.46 10.90
CA PHE A 179 19.83 11.09 10.24
C PHE A 179 20.25 12.37 10.96
N LEU A 180 19.32 13.29 11.23
CA LEU A 180 19.64 14.55 11.92
C LEU A 180 20.29 14.29 13.29
N GLU A 181 19.71 13.42 14.11
CA GLU A 181 20.27 13.04 15.41
C GLU A 181 21.66 12.41 15.30
N SER A 182 21.97 11.78 14.16
CA SER A 182 23.28 11.22 13.92
C SER A 182 24.34 12.27 13.55
N PHE A 183 23.98 13.50 13.21
CA PHE A 183 24.92 14.57 12.85
C PHE A 183 24.92 15.76 13.83
N ILE A 184 24.19 15.64 14.95
CA ILE A 184 24.25 16.54 16.12
C ILE A 184 25.33 16.07 17.11
#